data_AF-A0A3C0KT13-F1
#
_entry.id   AF-A0A3C0KT13-F1
#
_cell.length_a   1.000
_cell.length_b   1.000
_cell.length_c   1.000
_cell.angle_alpha   90.00
_cell.angle_beta   90.00
_cell.angle_gamma   90.00
#
_symmetry.space_group_name_H-M   'P 1'
#
loop_
_entity.id
_entity.type
_entity.pdbx_description
1 polymer ?
#
loop_
_entity_poly.entity_id
_entity_poly.type
_entity_poly.pdbx_seq_one_letter_code
_entity_poly.pdbx_strand_id
1 'polypeptide(L)'
;MTMKTWQKLVAAVSGVIILTVVFSMTVFAGGPPLKEKPCGFCHKDYKVIMPKTHPDVGAAAANSCLSCHAPDPARAEASKFSTAIHKAHKEGGKTTLECAACHAL
;
A
#
# COMPACT_ATOMS: atom_id res chain seq x y z
N MET A 1 -41.69 22.09 9.64
CA MET A 1 -41.37 21.53 10.96
C MET A 1 -39.89 21.78 11.23
N THR A 2 -39.57 22.77 12.05
CA THR A 2 -38.19 23.25 12.24
C THR A 2 -37.46 22.34 13.23
N MET A 3 -36.34 21.74 12.83
CA MET A 3 -35.59 20.84 13.71
C MET A 3 -35.06 21.60 14.94
N LYS A 4 -35.20 21.00 16.12
CA LYS A 4 -34.66 21.54 17.39
C LYS A 4 -33.12 21.56 17.33
N THR A 5 -32.50 22.50 18.04
CA THR A 5 -31.05 22.74 18.03
C THR A 5 -30.23 21.50 18.41
N TRP A 6 -30.72 20.70 19.37
CA TRP A 6 -30.17 19.38 19.72
C TRP A 6 -30.14 18.41 18.53
N GLN A 7 -31.20 18.37 17.72
CA GLN A 7 -31.30 17.44 16.60
C GLN A 7 -30.30 17.81 15.49
N LYS A 8 -30.03 19.10 15.31
CA LYS A 8 -28.98 19.60 14.40
C LYS A 8 -27.58 19.20 14.89
N LEU A 9 -27.31 19.31 16.19
CA LEU A 9 -26.04 18.90 16.80
C LEU A 9 -25.81 17.40 16.68
N VAL A 10 -26.81 16.58 17.01
CA VAL A 10 -26.73 15.13 16.86
C VAL A 10 -26.50 14.74 15.39
N ALA A 11 -27.24 15.34 14.45
CA ALA A 11 -27.04 15.07 13.03
C ALA A 11 -25.64 15.46 12.53
N ALA A 12 -25.09 16.59 12.99
CA ALA A 12 -23.75 17.04 12.63
C ALA A 12 -22.67 16.09 13.17
N VAL A 13 -22.78 15.68 14.43
CA VAL A 13 -21.83 14.74 15.06
C VAL A 13 -21.88 13.38 14.37
N SER A 14 -23.08 12.85 14.11
CA SER A 14 -23.25 11.60 13.37
C SER A 14 -22.66 11.68 11.96
N GLY A 15 -22.82 12.82 11.28
CA GLY A 15 -22.22 13.06 9.96
C GLY A 15 -20.69 13.00 10.01
N VAL A 16 -20.07 13.64 11.00
CA VAL A 16 -18.61 13.62 11.19
C VAL A 16 -18.11 12.20 11.48
N ILE A 17 -18.79 11.45 12.35
CA ILE A 17 -18.41 10.07 12.69
C ILE A 17 -18.49 9.16 11.47
N ILE A 18 -19.56 9.25 10.67
CA ILE A 18 -19.68 8.47 9.44
C ILE A 18 -18.54 8.82 8.47
N LEU A 19 -18.20 10.10 8.33
CA LEU A 19 -17.12 10.54 7.45
C LEU A 19 -15.75 9.98 7.87
N THR A 20 -15.44 10.02 9.17
CA THR A 20 -14.17 9.47 9.69
C THR A 20 -14.08 7.96 9.56
N VAL A 21 -15.18 7.23 9.78
CA VAL A 21 -15.21 5.77 9.61
C VAL A 21 -15.00 5.40 8.14
N VAL A 22 -15.70 6.05 7.21
CA VAL A 22 -15.54 5.79 5.77
C VAL A 22 -14.12 6.13 5.31
N PHE A 23 -13.55 7.25 5.77
CA PHE A 23 -12.16 7.62 5.46
C PHE A 23 -11.14 6.63 6.02
N SER A 24 -11.37 6.08 7.21
CA SER A 24 -10.47 5.08 7.80
C SER A 24 -10.49 3.76 7.03
N MET A 25 -11.65 3.34 6.52
CA MET A 25 -11.79 2.11 5.74
C MET A 25 -11.06 2.17 4.39
N THR A 26 -11.02 3.34 3.73
CA THR A 26 -10.32 3.47 2.44
C THR A 26 -8.79 3.44 2.58
N VAL A 27 -8.25 3.84 3.73
CA VAL A 27 -6.80 3.84 3.99
C VAL A 27 -6.24 2.42 4.16
N PHE A 28 -7.03 1.45 4.64
CA PHE A 28 -6.55 0.08 4.91
C PHE A 28 -6.79 -0.93 3.77
N ALA A 29 -7.39 -0.52 2.65
CA ALA A 29 -7.67 -1.41 1.53
C ALA A 29 -6.40 -1.97 0.83
N GLY A 30 -5.22 -1.40 1.10
CA GLY A 30 -3.94 -1.78 0.48
C GLY A 30 -3.07 -2.77 1.28
N GLY A 31 -3.53 -3.27 2.42
CA GLY A 31 -2.69 -4.04 3.36
C GLY A 31 -1.77 -3.15 4.21
N PRO A 32 -0.88 -3.74 5.03
CA PRO A 32 0.00 -2.98 5.91
C PRO A 32 0.94 -2.05 5.13
N PRO A 33 1.24 -0.85 5.65
CA PRO A 33 2.15 0.08 4.97
C PRO A 33 3.55 -0.52 4.80
N LEU A 34 4.26 -0.11 3.74
CA LEU A 34 5.67 -0.45 3.55
C LEU A 34 6.57 0.50 4.35
N LYS A 35 7.74 0.01 4.77
CA LYS A 35 8.82 0.86 5.29
C LYS A 35 9.33 1.82 4.21
N GLU A 36 9.98 2.90 4.62
CA GLU A 36 10.72 3.75 3.67
C GLU A 36 11.81 2.94 2.96
N LYS A 37 11.83 2.99 1.63
CA LYS A 37 12.80 2.28 0.77
C LYS A 37 12.88 0.78 1.08
N PRO A 38 11.76 0.05 1.04
CA PRO A 38 11.65 -1.31 1.58
C PRO A 38 12.55 -2.32 0.85
N CYS A 39 12.85 -2.06 -0.42
CA CYS A 39 13.71 -2.91 -1.25
C CYS A 39 15.20 -2.55 -1.10
N GLY A 40 15.51 -1.29 -0.79
CA GLY A 40 16.86 -0.72 -0.85
C GLY A 40 17.80 -1.17 0.26
N PHE A 41 17.26 -1.85 1.28
CA PHE A 41 18.08 -2.52 2.29
C PHE A 41 18.88 -3.67 1.68
N CYS A 42 18.21 -4.57 0.94
CA CYS A 42 18.83 -5.73 0.30
C CYS A 42 19.31 -5.47 -1.13
N HIS A 43 18.58 -4.65 -1.90
CA HIS A 43 18.85 -4.43 -3.33
C HIS A 43 19.50 -3.06 -3.56
N LYS A 44 20.84 -3.05 -3.60
CA LYS A 44 21.62 -1.84 -3.93
C LYS A 44 21.70 -1.58 -5.44
N ASP A 45 21.65 -2.64 -6.24
CA ASP A 45 21.58 -2.56 -7.69
C ASP A 45 20.31 -3.24 -8.19
N TYR A 46 19.34 -2.43 -8.62
CA TYR A 46 18.07 -2.92 -9.12
C TYR A 46 18.16 -3.49 -10.55
N LYS A 47 19.22 -3.17 -11.31
CA LYS A 47 19.38 -3.66 -12.69
C LYS A 47 19.55 -5.18 -12.74
N VAL A 48 20.02 -5.77 -11.64
CA VAL A 48 20.23 -7.22 -11.51
C VAL A 48 18.91 -7.98 -11.26
N ILE A 49 17.92 -7.32 -10.66
CA ILE A 49 16.63 -7.96 -10.30
C ILE A 49 15.50 -7.60 -11.26
N MET A 50 15.63 -6.52 -12.02
CA MET A 50 14.63 -6.11 -12.99
C MET A 50 14.72 -6.94 -14.28
N PRO A 51 13.59 -7.35 -14.87
CA PRO A 51 13.57 -7.94 -16.21
C PRO A 51 14.18 -6.98 -17.24
N LYS A 52 14.85 -7.51 -18.27
CA LYS A 52 15.44 -6.70 -19.36
C LYS A 52 14.42 -5.83 -20.11
N THR A 53 13.15 -6.20 -20.07
CA THR A 53 12.04 -5.47 -20.70
C THR A 53 11.49 -4.33 -19.83
N HIS A 54 11.90 -4.24 -18.57
CA HIS A 54 11.46 -3.16 -17.70
C HIS A 54 12.14 -1.84 -18.12
N PRO A 55 11.40 -0.72 -18.24
CA PRO A 55 12.00 0.57 -18.55
C PRO A 55 13.02 0.97 -17.47
N ASP A 56 14.07 1.69 -17.87
CA ASP A 56 15.03 2.23 -16.91
C ASP A 56 14.33 3.28 -16.03
N VAL A 57 14.27 2.98 -14.73
CA VAL A 57 13.65 3.83 -13.71
C VAL A 57 14.68 4.68 -12.98
N GLY A 58 15.97 4.59 -13.33
CA GLY A 58 17.05 5.39 -12.77
C GLY A 58 17.05 5.40 -11.23
N ALA A 59 17.23 6.58 -10.63
CA ALA A 59 17.17 6.74 -9.18
C ALA A 59 15.76 6.58 -8.59
N ALA A 60 14.70 6.62 -9.40
CA ALA A 60 13.32 6.44 -8.93
C ALA A 60 13.06 5.00 -8.46
N ALA A 61 13.85 4.02 -8.93
CA ALA A 61 13.85 2.64 -8.42
C ALA A 61 14.09 2.59 -6.89
N ALA A 62 14.92 3.50 -6.38
CA ALA A 62 15.24 3.58 -4.96
C ALA A 62 14.15 4.26 -4.13
N ASN A 63 13.26 5.04 -4.77
CA ASN A 63 12.26 5.85 -4.07
C ASN A 63 10.89 5.18 -4.02
N SER A 64 10.39 4.61 -5.12
CA SER A 64 9.17 3.78 -5.10
C SER A 64 8.89 3.09 -6.44
N CYS A 65 8.78 1.76 -6.43
CA CYS A 65 8.25 0.99 -7.56
C CYS A 65 6.73 1.20 -7.75
N LEU A 66 6.05 1.73 -6.73
CA LEU A 66 4.60 1.88 -6.71
C LEU A 66 4.12 3.08 -7.53
N SER A 67 5.01 3.92 -8.07
CA SER A 67 4.60 4.96 -9.02
C SER A 67 3.97 4.38 -10.29
N CYS A 68 4.45 3.21 -10.75
CA CYS A 68 3.89 2.47 -11.89
C CYS A 68 3.12 1.22 -11.47
N HIS A 69 3.43 0.66 -10.30
CA HIS A 69 2.81 -0.56 -9.78
C HIS A 69 1.87 -0.31 -8.60
N ALA A 70 1.25 0.87 -8.55
CA ALA A 70 0.28 1.20 -7.52
C ALA A 70 -0.84 0.14 -7.47
N PRO A 71 -1.27 -0.27 -6.27
CA PRO A 71 -2.49 -1.06 -6.14
C PRO A 71 -3.69 -0.25 -6.65
N ASP A 72 -4.63 -0.95 -7.31
CA ASP A 72 -5.90 -0.35 -7.72
C ASP A 72 -6.82 -0.31 -6.50
N PRO A 73 -7.15 0.88 -5.95
CA PRO A 73 -7.98 0.99 -4.74
C PRO A 73 -9.42 0.52 -4.96
N ALA A 74 -9.87 0.38 -6.22
CA ALA A 74 -11.19 -0.16 -6.53
C ALA A 74 -11.23 -1.70 -6.52
N ARG A 75 -10.07 -2.38 -6.42
CA ARG A 75 -9.97 -3.84 -6.38
C ARG A 75 -9.48 -4.31 -5.01
N ALA A 76 -10.23 -5.23 -4.43
CA ALA A 76 -9.82 -5.90 -3.19
C ALA A 76 -8.72 -6.97 -3.38
N GLU A 77 -8.36 -7.27 -4.64
CA GLU A 77 -7.40 -8.31 -4.98
C GLU A 77 -5.96 -7.80 -4.96
N ALA A 78 -5.02 -8.69 -4.62
CA ALA A 78 -3.60 -8.38 -4.69
C ALA A 78 -3.17 -8.05 -6.13
N SER A 79 -2.40 -6.98 -6.29
CA SER A 79 -1.85 -6.63 -7.61
C SER A 79 -0.88 -7.69 -8.10
N LYS A 80 -0.70 -7.79 -9.43
CA LYS A 80 0.30 -8.69 -10.04
C LYS A 80 1.70 -8.41 -9.51
N PHE A 81 2.02 -7.13 -9.28
CA PHE A 81 3.29 -6.71 -8.70
C PHE A 81 3.45 -7.26 -7.28
N SER A 82 2.50 -6.99 -6.38
CA SER A 82 2.52 -7.49 -5.00
C SER A 82 2.64 -9.02 -4.96
N THR A 83 1.88 -9.71 -5.80
CA THR A 83 1.90 -11.18 -5.90
C THR A 83 3.28 -11.70 -6.32
N ALA A 84 3.92 -11.06 -7.31
CA ALA A 84 5.24 -11.46 -7.77
C ALA A 84 6.33 -11.23 -6.70
N ILE A 85 6.28 -10.10 -5.99
CA ILE A 85 7.21 -9.80 -4.90
C ILE A 85 7.05 -10.79 -3.74
N HIS A 86 5.83 -11.05 -3.29
CA HIS A 86 5.60 -12.05 -2.22
C HIS A 86 6.06 -13.44 -2.65
N LYS A 87 5.80 -13.84 -3.90
CA LYS A 87 6.26 -15.14 -4.41
C LYS A 87 7.79 -15.27 -4.42
N ALA A 88 8.51 -14.20 -4.72
CA ALA A 88 9.97 -14.22 -4.73
C ALA A 88 10.60 -14.29 -3.34
N HIS A 89 9.89 -13.79 -2.31
CA HIS A 89 10.41 -13.60 -0.95
C HIS A 89 9.79 -14.51 0.12
N LYS A 90 8.87 -15.40 -0.25
CA LYS A 90 8.30 -16.40 0.67
C LYS A 90 9.10 -17.71 0.65
N GLU A 91 8.76 -18.62 1.55
CA GLU A 91 9.34 -19.97 1.60
C GLU A 91 9.21 -20.69 0.23
N GLY A 92 10.33 -21.25 -0.24
CA GLY A 92 10.46 -21.83 -1.60
C GLY A 92 10.68 -20.80 -2.72
N GLY A 93 10.83 -19.51 -2.39
CA GLY A 93 11.24 -18.43 -3.30
C GLY A 93 12.77 -18.34 -3.48
N LYS A 94 13.24 -17.18 -3.98
CA LYS A 94 14.68 -16.91 -4.15
C LYS A 94 15.37 -16.64 -2.80
N THR A 95 14.64 -16.03 -1.88
CA THR A 95 15.02 -15.76 -0.49
C THR A 95 13.76 -15.85 0.34
N THR A 96 13.84 -16.32 1.59
CA THR A 96 12.68 -16.34 2.50
C THR A 96 12.81 -15.18 3.49
N LEU A 97 11.79 -14.32 3.57
CA LEU A 97 11.75 -13.15 4.44
C LEU A 97 10.44 -13.10 5.22
N GLU A 98 10.52 -12.60 6.45
CA GLU A 98 9.35 -12.27 7.27
C GLU A 98 8.66 -10.99 6.76
N CYS A 99 7.36 -10.85 7.02
CA CYS A 99 6.55 -9.69 6.60
C CYS A 99 7.17 -8.35 7.05
N ALA A 100 7.72 -8.32 8.26
CA ALA A 100 8.36 -7.15 8.85
C ALA A 100 9.68 -6.75 8.15
N ALA A 101 10.22 -7.56 7.25
CA ALA A 101 11.38 -7.16 6.45
C ALA A 101 11.04 -5.98 5.52
N CYS A 102 9.81 -5.93 5.00
CA CYS A 102 9.37 -4.89 4.05
C CYS A 102 8.25 -4.01 4.62
N HIS A 103 7.33 -4.58 5.39
CA HIS A 103 6.20 -3.84 5.96
C HIS A 103 6.54 -3.17 7.28
N ALA A 104 5.94 -2.01 7.53
CA ALA A 104 5.94 -1.30 8.81
C ALA A 104 4.81 -1.88 9.69
N LEU A 105 5.03 -3.13 10.12
CA LEU A 105 4.19 -3.91 11.03
C LEU A 105 4.73 -3.84 12.47
#